data_AF-A0A4P5XJD8-F1
#
_entry.id   AF-A0A4P5XJD8-F1
#
_cell.length_a   1.000
_cell.length_b   1.000
_cell.length_c   1.000
_cell.angle_alpha   90.00
_cell.angle_beta   90.00
_cell.angle_gamma   90.00
#
_symmetry.space_group_name_H-M   'P 1'
#
loop_
_entity.id
_entity.type
_entity.pdbx_description
1 polymer ?
#
loop_
_entity_poly.entity_id
_entity_poly.type
_entity_poly.pdbx_seq_one_letter_code
_entity_poly.pdbx_strand_id
1 'polypeptide(L)'
;MLSALEKAGDNIRTLRANVIYDRVDAVSENRERRTGQIVLTQDSQQLKSRTLAIMFDQFIDASGHASPQTQRFVFHGGWLFEFDDARHQLIARELVPPGEQLDPLRIGEGPVPIPIGQKKEEVLSRFEVQLAPLPEQPLLKRLVNIQGLVMRPKLNAGVDPDLAEIYVWYDLATLMPVAVAATTKGGDQKILLLAKQELNKELDAAAKALLATQPPTATADGVAWRRDVRPYKPTP
;
A
#
# COMPACT_ATOMS: atom_id res chain seq x y z
N MET A 1 7.81 11.01 -18.26
CA MET A 1 7.80 10.41 -16.91
C MET A 1 6.94 9.14 -16.85
N LEU A 2 5.60 9.21 -16.96
CA LEU A 2 4.71 8.04 -16.78
C LEU A 2 5.11 6.78 -17.58
N SER A 3 5.51 6.93 -18.86
CA SER A 3 5.99 5.79 -19.67
C SER A 3 7.24 5.10 -19.09
N ALA A 4 8.13 5.86 -18.46
CA ALA A 4 9.32 5.32 -17.82
C ALA A 4 8.97 4.59 -16.51
N LEU A 5 8.03 5.15 -15.73
CA LEU A 5 7.52 4.54 -14.50
C LEU A 5 6.79 3.21 -14.78
N GLU A 6 5.97 3.17 -15.82
CA GLU A 6 5.30 1.94 -16.27
C GLU A 6 6.33 0.85 -16.60
N LYS A 7 7.32 1.19 -17.45
CA LYS A 7 8.38 0.26 -17.84
C LYS A 7 9.23 -0.21 -16.66
N ALA A 8 9.51 0.67 -15.70
CA ALA A 8 10.24 0.29 -14.48
C ALA A 8 9.44 -0.75 -13.68
N GLY A 9 8.13 -0.55 -13.52
CA GLY A 9 7.26 -1.46 -12.79
C GLY A 9 7.01 -2.80 -13.45
N ASP A 10 7.00 -2.87 -14.79
CA ASP A 10 6.81 -4.13 -15.55
C ASP A 10 7.94 -5.15 -15.30
N ASN A 11 9.12 -4.68 -14.90
CA ASN A 11 10.31 -5.51 -14.66
C ASN A 11 10.47 -5.98 -13.21
N ILE A 12 9.55 -5.59 -12.32
CA ILE A 12 9.60 -6.00 -10.92
C ILE A 12 9.09 -7.43 -10.81
N ARG A 13 9.70 -8.22 -9.95
CA ARG A 13 9.26 -9.57 -9.57
C ARG A 13 9.13 -9.65 -8.07
N THR A 14 10.06 -9.03 -7.37
CA THR A 14 10.04 -8.88 -5.93
C THR A 14 10.32 -7.43 -5.55
N LEU A 15 9.65 -6.96 -4.50
CA LEU A 15 10.03 -5.75 -3.79
C LEU A 15 9.98 -6.07 -2.30
N ARG A 16 10.99 -5.64 -1.57
CA ARG A 16 10.97 -5.50 -0.11
C ARG A 16 11.33 -4.07 0.25
N ALA A 17 10.62 -3.47 1.19
CA ALA A 17 11.01 -2.17 1.75
C ALA A 17 10.56 -2.03 3.20
N ASN A 18 11.22 -1.16 3.94
CA ASN A 18 10.69 -0.65 5.18
C ASN A 18 9.60 0.38 4.88
N VAL A 19 8.53 0.36 5.66
CA VAL A 19 7.41 1.29 5.52
C VAL A 19 7.25 2.14 6.77
N ILE A 20 7.01 3.44 6.58
CA ILE A 20 6.46 4.32 7.60
C ILE A 20 5.13 4.82 7.05
N TYR A 21 4.07 4.59 7.81
CA TYR A 21 2.72 5.08 7.53
C TYR A 21 2.35 6.13 8.57
N ASP A 22 1.84 7.27 8.14
CA ASP A 22 1.51 8.41 8.99
C ASP A 22 0.16 8.95 8.53
N ARG A 23 -0.86 8.84 9.38
CA ARG A 23 -2.21 9.32 9.14
C ARG A 23 -2.53 10.46 10.09
N VAL A 24 -3.15 11.51 9.56
CA VAL A 24 -3.73 12.60 10.33
C VAL A 24 -5.21 12.68 9.95
N ASP A 25 -6.08 12.57 10.96
CA ASP A 25 -7.51 12.84 10.83
C ASP A 25 -7.73 14.35 10.99
N ALA A 26 -8.38 14.98 10.01
CA ALA A 26 -8.47 16.45 9.99
C ALA A 26 -9.42 17.02 11.04
N VAL A 27 -10.40 16.24 11.49
CA VAL A 27 -11.43 16.70 12.41
C VAL A 27 -10.96 16.57 13.86
N SER A 28 -10.39 15.42 14.20
CA SER A 28 -9.93 15.11 15.55
C SER A 28 -8.48 15.51 15.79
N GLU A 29 -7.74 15.87 14.73
CA GLU A 29 -6.29 16.07 14.73
C GLU A 29 -5.51 14.84 15.25
N ASN A 30 -6.18 13.68 15.31
CA ASN A 30 -5.56 12.45 15.74
C ASN A 30 -4.52 12.02 14.71
N ARG A 31 -3.31 11.80 15.21
CA ARG A 31 -2.21 11.29 14.41
C ARG A 31 -1.92 9.86 14.78
N GLU A 32 -1.89 9.00 13.78
CA GLU A 32 -1.50 7.62 13.88
C GLU A 32 -0.25 7.39 13.04
N ARG A 33 0.83 6.95 13.66
CA ARG A 33 2.03 6.55 12.94
C ARG A 33 2.35 5.09 13.19
N ARG A 34 2.69 4.39 12.12
CA ARG A 34 3.09 2.99 12.15
C ARG A 34 4.36 2.77 11.36
N THR A 35 5.14 1.78 11.77
CA THR A 35 6.30 1.31 11.00
C THR A 35 6.19 -0.17 10.75
N GLY A 36 6.93 -0.64 9.75
CA GLY A 36 7.14 -2.07 9.52
C GLY A 36 7.72 -2.35 8.15
N GLN A 37 7.19 -3.35 7.45
CA GLN A 37 7.70 -3.80 6.16
C GLN A 37 6.60 -4.00 5.12
N ILE A 38 6.98 -3.81 3.86
CA ILE A 38 6.19 -4.22 2.72
C ILE A 38 6.95 -5.24 1.89
N VAL A 39 6.23 -6.25 1.42
CA VAL A 39 6.72 -7.27 0.50
C VAL A 39 5.75 -7.40 -0.66
N LEU A 40 6.28 -7.42 -1.87
CA LEU A 40 5.51 -7.70 -3.08
C LEU A 40 6.18 -8.84 -3.84
N THR A 41 5.36 -9.73 -4.38
CA THR A 41 5.75 -10.66 -5.43
C THR A 41 4.79 -10.52 -6.60
N GLN A 42 5.31 -10.58 -7.82
CA GLN A 42 4.50 -10.68 -9.03
C GLN A 42 5.20 -11.56 -10.06
N ASP A 43 4.41 -12.21 -10.90
CA ASP A 43 4.96 -12.74 -12.14
C ASP A 43 5.26 -11.57 -13.08
N SER A 44 6.39 -11.66 -13.78
CA SER A 44 6.83 -10.60 -14.69
C SER A 44 5.72 -10.29 -15.71
N GLN A 45 5.42 -9.01 -15.93
CA GLN A 45 4.37 -8.53 -16.84
C GLN A 45 2.93 -8.95 -16.49
N GLN A 46 2.68 -9.59 -15.35
CA GLN A 46 1.34 -9.94 -14.89
C GLN A 46 0.99 -9.12 -13.63
N LEU A 47 0.69 -7.83 -13.81
CA LEU A 47 0.35 -6.93 -12.70
C LEU A 47 -0.82 -7.46 -11.84
N LYS A 48 -1.74 -8.24 -12.44
CA LYS A 48 -2.88 -8.81 -11.74
C LYS A 48 -2.54 -10.07 -10.92
N SER A 49 -1.35 -10.67 -11.09
CA SER A 49 -0.86 -11.79 -10.27
C SER A 49 -0.14 -11.34 -8.99
N ARG A 50 -0.11 -10.03 -8.72
CA ARG A 50 0.54 -9.45 -7.54
C ARG A 50 0.00 -10.04 -6.25
N THR A 51 0.93 -10.45 -5.41
CA THR A 51 0.70 -10.63 -3.97
C THR A 51 1.43 -9.52 -3.24
N LEU A 52 0.71 -8.80 -2.40
CA LEU A 52 1.25 -7.70 -1.60
C LEU A 52 1.01 -8.01 -0.14
N ALA A 53 2.04 -7.91 0.69
CA ALA A 53 1.92 -7.94 2.14
C ALA A 53 2.44 -6.65 2.74
N ILE A 54 1.67 -6.06 3.66
CA ILE A 54 2.09 -4.95 4.51
C ILE A 54 2.02 -5.45 5.94
N MET A 55 3.13 -5.41 6.66
CA MET A 55 3.21 -5.73 8.07
C MET A 55 3.58 -4.46 8.82
N PHE A 56 2.75 -4.03 9.75
CA PHE A 56 3.12 -3.07 10.78
C PHE A 56 3.51 -3.83 12.04
N ASP A 57 4.63 -3.46 12.65
CA ASP A 57 5.14 -4.07 13.89
C ASP A 57 5.21 -3.07 15.05
N GLN A 58 5.21 -1.77 14.76
CA GLN A 58 5.19 -0.72 15.77
C GLN A 58 4.12 0.33 15.50
N PHE A 59 3.52 0.80 16.58
CA PHE A 59 2.70 2.00 16.64
C PHE A 59 3.47 3.10 17.37
N ILE A 60 3.43 4.32 16.85
CA ILE A 60 4.04 5.50 17.44
C ILE A 60 2.92 6.49 17.75
N ASP A 61 2.74 6.77 19.04
CA ASP A 61 1.72 7.71 19.49
C ASP A 61 2.14 9.18 19.26
N ALA A 62 1.24 10.11 19.60
CA ALA A 62 1.48 11.54 19.44
C ALA A 62 2.66 12.08 20.27
N SER A 63 3.06 11.39 21.35
CA SER A 63 4.23 11.73 22.16
C SER A 63 5.56 11.23 21.57
N GLY A 64 5.47 10.40 20.53
CA GLY A 64 6.62 9.74 19.91
C GLY A 64 7.03 8.43 20.59
N HIS A 65 6.24 7.93 21.53
CA HIS A 65 6.50 6.63 22.17
C HIS A 65 6.13 5.50 21.21
N ALA A 66 7.07 4.59 20.97
CA ALA A 66 6.86 3.42 20.15
C ALA A 66 6.45 2.21 20.99
N SER A 67 5.35 1.57 20.63
CA SER A 67 4.87 0.33 21.24
C SER A 67 4.74 -0.78 20.19
N PRO A 68 4.98 -2.05 20.55
CA PRO A 68 4.73 -3.16 19.64
C PRO A 68 3.24 -3.25 19.32
N GLN A 69 2.90 -3.20 18.03
CA GLN A 69 1.54 -3.46 17.55
C GLN A 69 1.64 -4.14 16.19
N THR A 70 1.42 -5.46 16.19
CA THR A 70 1.49 -6.27 14.99
C THR A 70 0.16 -6.26 14.24
N GLN A 71 0.17 -5.81 13.00
CA GLN A 71 -0.98 -5.91 12.10
C GLN A 71 -0.49 -6.20 10.69
N ARG A 72 -1.00 -7.29 10.10
CA ARG A 72 -0.61 -7.70 8.76
C ARG A 72 -1.78 -7.67 7.81
N PHE A 73 -1.54 -7.12 6.63
CA PHE A 73 -2.46 -7.12 5.51
C PHE A 73 -1.82 -7.90 4.37
N VAL A 74 -2.57 -8.80 3.74
CA VAL A 74 -2.14 -9.50 2.53
C VAL A 74 -3.21 -9.33 1.46
N PHE A 75 -2.82 -8.86 0.28
CA PHE A 75 -3.66 -8.86 -0.90
C PHE A 75 -3.20 -9.97 -1.84
N HIS A 76 -4.14 -10.81 -2.26
CA HIS A 76 -3.88 -11.91 -3.17
C HIS A 76 -5.14 -12.32 -3.93
N GLY A 77 -5.07 -12.40 -5.26
CA GLY A 77 -6.12 -13.02 -6.08
C GLY A 77 -7.53 -12.43 -5.90
N GLY A 78 -7.64 -11.11 -5.72
CA GLY A 78 -8.94 -10.44 -5.49
C GLY A 78 -9.41 -10.43 -4.03
N TRP A 79 -8.61 -10.98 -3.11
CA TRP A 79 -8.90 -10.99 -1.68
C TRP A 79 -7.97 -10.06 -0.89
N LEU A 80 -8.50 -9.49 0.18
CA LEU A 80 -7.76 -8.84 1.27
C LEU A 80 -7.87 -9.68 2.55
N PHE A 81 -6.73 -10.05 3.11
CA PHE A 81 -6.59 -10.76 4.38
C PHE A 81 -6.01 -9.81 5.43
N GLU A 82 -6.73 -9.63 6.53
CA GLU A 82 -6.28 -8.84 7.69
C GLU A 82 -6.02 -9.78 8.85
N PHE A 83 -4.80 -9.77 9.35
CA PHE A 83 -4.37 -10.54 10.52
C PHE A 83 -4.19 -9.60 11.71
N ASP A 84 -4.92 -9.90 12.77
CA ASP A 84 -4.74 -9.35 14.11
C ASP A 84 -4.12 -10.45 14.97
N ASP A 85 -2.78 -10.46 15.03
CA ASP A 85 -2.00 -11.46 15.75
C ASP A 85 -2.30 -11.43 17.24
N ALA A 86 -2.57 -10.25 17.82
CA ALA A 86 -2.89 -10.11 19.24
C ALA A 86 -4.24 -10.75 19.60
N ARG A 87 -5.21 -10.68 18.68
CA ARG A 87 -6.55 -11.28 18.85
C ARG A 87 -6.68 -12.67 18.24
N HIS A 88 -5.63 -13.20 17.62
CA HIS A 88 -5.65 -14.43 16.81
C HIS A 88 -6.82 -14.45 15.83
N GLN A 89 -7.02 -13.34 15.12
CA GLN A 89 -8.14 -13.17 14.19
C GLN A 89 -7.63 -12.95 12.76
N LEU A 90 -8.22 -13.72 11.83
CA LEU A 90 -8.14 -13.46 10.40
C LEU A 90 -9.50 -12.95 9.91
N ILE A 91 -9.48 -11.82 9.19
CA ILE A 91 -10.60 -11.36 8.38
C ILE A 91 -10.20 -11.48 6.91
N ALA A 92 -10.92 -12.28 6.12
CA ALA A 92 -10.73 -12.40 4.69
C ALA A 92 -11.91 -11.74 3.96
N ARG A 93 -11.65 -10.73 3.14
CA ARG A 93 -12.66 -10.01 2.35
C ARG A 93 -12.38 -10.18 0.87
N GLU A 94 -13.37 -10.66 0.13
CA GLU A 94 -13.31 -10.73 -1.33
C GLU A 94 -13.72 -9.36 -1.89
N LEU A 95 -12.81 -8.73 -2.63
CA LEU A 95 -12.94 -7.34 -3.09
C LEU A 95 -13.60 -7.22 -4.47
N VAL A 96 -13.55 -8.29 -5.26
CA VAL A 96 -14.08 -8.37 -6.62
C VAL A 96 -14.83 -9.69 -6.81
N PRO A 97 -15.74 -9.80 -7.79
CA PRO A 97 -16.43 -11.05 -8.06
C PRO A 97 -15.47 -12.25 -8.23
N PRO A 98 -15.91 -13.48 -7.89
CA PRO A 98 -15.10 -14.68 -8.10
C PRO A 98 -14.60 -14.80 -9.55
N GLY A 99 -13.29 -14.98 -9.70
CA GLY A 99 -12.62 -15.08 -11.00
C GLY A 99 -12.14 -13.75 -11.58
N GLU A 100 -12.54 -12.62 -11.01
CA GLU A 100 -11.94 -11.32 -11.32
C GLU A 100 -10.68 -11.08 -10.50
N GLN A 101 -9.81 -10.20 -11.02
CA GLN A 101 -8.56 -9.83 -10.35
C GLN A 101 -8.48 -8.33 -10.20
N LEU A 102 -8.07 -7.89 -9.01
CA LEU A 102 -7.84 -6.50 -8.63
C LEU A 102 -6.34 -6.28 -8.41
N ASP A 103 -5.78 -5.21 -8.98
CA ASP A 103 -4.41 -4.79 -8.65
C ASP A 103 -4.43 -4.06 -7.29
N PRO A 104 -3.79 -4.59 -6.22
CA PRO A 104 -3.80 -3.96 -4.90
C PRO A 104 -3.00 -2.66 -4.85
N LEU A 105 -2.23 -2.35 -5.89
CA LEU A 105 -1.44 -1.13 -6.02
C LEU A 105 -2.10 -0.07 -6.90
N ARG A 106 -3.34 -0.33 -7.33
CA ARG A 106 -4.11 0.58 -8.16
C ARG A 106 -4.33 1.91 -7.45
N ILE A 107 -4.02 3.01 -8.13
CA ILE A 107 -4.12 4.36 -7.54
C ILE A 107 -5.57 4.69 -7.23
N GLY A 108 -5.81 5.22 -6.04
CA GLY A 108 -7.13 5.69 -5.61
C GLY A 108 -8.05 4.60 -5.08
N GLU A 109 -7.52 3.40 -4.85
CA GLU A 109 -8.22 2.26 -4.25
C GLU A 109 -7.36 1.66 -3.12
N GLY A 110 -8.01 1.14 -2.08
CA GLY A 110 -7.34 0.46 -0.96
C GLY A 110 -6.78 1.38 0.14
N PRO A 111 -6.32 0.80 1.26
CA PRO A 111 -5.95 1.55 2.47
C PRO A 111 -4.62 2.29 2.34
N VAL A 112 -3.71 1.83 1.46
CA VAL A 112 -2.37 2.40 1.26
C VAL A 112 -2.01 2.38 -0.23
N PRO A 113 -2.06 3.52 -0.94
CA PRO A 113 -1.71 3.57 -2.35
C PRO A 113 -0.19 3.49 -2.52
N ILE A 114 0.32 2.45 -3.19
CA ILE A 114 1.75 2.31 -3.54
C ILE A 114 1.85 2.05 -5.04
N PRO A 115 1.79 3.10 -5.87
CA PRO A 115 1.67 2.88 -7.30
C PRO A 115 2.98 2.43 -7.92
N ILE A 116 3.03 1.13 -8.17
CA ILE A 116 4.12 0.49 -8.89
C ILE A 116 3.56 -0.09 -10.19
N GLY A 117 4.21 0.18 -11.31
CA GLY A 117 3.85 -0.40 -12.61
C GLY A 117 2.44 -0.09 -13.09
N GLN A 118 1.89 1.05 -12.70
CA GLN A 118 0.59 1.50 -13.18
C GLN A 118 0.68 1.81 -14.68
N LYS A 119 -0.31 1.33 -15.45
CA LYS A 119 -0.37 1.59 -16.89
C LYS A 119 -0.61 3.08 -17.14
N LYS A 120 0.22 3.71 -17.98
CA LYS A 120 0.14 5.15 -18.26
C LYS A 120 -1.27 5.54 -18.72
N GLU A 121 -1.84 4.76 -19.63
CA GLU A 121 -3.18 5.02 -20.19
C GLU A 121 -4.26 4.99 -19.12
N GLU A 122 -4.17 4.06 -18.17
CA GLU A 122 -5.10 3.95 -17.05
C GLU A 122 -4.94 5.11 -16.06
N VAL A 123 -3.71 5.52 -15.76
CA VAL A 123 -3.49 6.70 -14.91
C VAL A 123 -4.07 7.95 -15.58
N LEU A 124 -3.81 8.15 -16.88
CA LEU A 124 -4.29 9.32 -17.61
C LEU A 124 -5.81 9.31 -17.87
N SER A 125 -6.45 8.13 -17.92
CA SER A 125 -7.91 8.06 -18.05
C SER A 125 -8.61 8.47 -16.75
N ARG A 126 -7.98 8.22 -15.60
CA ARG A 126 -8.57 8.44 -14.27
C ARG A 126 -8.14 9.74 -13.60
N PHE A 127 -6.96 10.26 -13.94
CA PHE A 127 -6.36 11.40 -13.24
C PHE A 127 -5.90 12.49 -14.19
N GLU A 128 -5.99 13.74 -13.72
CA GLU A 128 -5.15 14.83 -14.22
C GLU A 128 -3.79 14.74 -13.53
N VAL A 129 -2.71 14.69 -14.31
CA VAL A 129 -1.35 14.44 -13.81
C VAL A 129 -0.46 15.65 -14.09
N GLN A 130 0.23 16.13 -13.06
CA GLN A 130 1.20 17.22 -13.17
C GLN A 130 2.49 16.85 -12.41
N LEU A 131 3.59 17.55 -12.68
CA LEU A 131 4.78 17.44 -11.84
C LEU A 131 4.46 18.02 -10.47
N ALA A 132 4.79 17.27 -9.42
CA ALA A 132 4.69 17.76 -8.05
C ALA A 132 5.98 18.49 -7.65
N PRO A 133 5.87 19.48 -6.74
CA PRO A 133 7.03 20.06 -6.07
C PRO A 133 7.74 19.02 -5.20
N LEU A 134 8.89 19.40 -4.65
CA LEU A 134 9.51 18.64 -3.56
C LEU A 134 8.56 18.57 -2.35
N PRO A 135 8.58 17.47 -1.60
CA PRO A 135 7.68 17.30 -0.46
C PRO A 135 8.03 18.27 0.67
N GLU A 136 7.01 18.94 1.21
CA GLU A 136 7.17 19.87 2.33
C GLU A 136 6.96 19.21 3.69
N GLN A 137 6.37 18.00 3.72
CA GLN A 137 6.05 17.29 4.95
C GLN A 137 7.34 16.90 5.68
N PRO A 138 7.46 17.15 7.00
CA PRO A 138 8.70 16.90 7.76
C PRO A 138 9.27 15.48 7.60
N LEU A 139 8.41 14.47 7.50
CA LEU A 139 8.79 13.06 7.31
C LEU A 139 9.55 12.83 5.98
N LEU A 140 9.26 13.65 4.97
CA LEU A 140 9.72 13.46 3.60
C LEU A 140 10.82 14.45 3.17
N LYS A 141 11.08 15.50 3.97
CA LYS A 141 12.08 16.56 3.67
C LYS A 141 13.50 16.05 3.41
N ARG A 142 13.83 14.85 3.88
CA ARG A 142 15.16 14.22 3.69
C ARG A 142 15.31 13.50 2.35
N LEU A 143 14.24 13.35 1.58
CA LEU A 143 14.29 12.73 0.27
C LEU A 143 15.04 13.65 -0.70
N VAL A 144 15.97 13.08 -1.44
CA VAL A 144 16.81 13.75 -2.43
C VAL A 144 16.80 12.94 -3.73
N ASN A 145 17.16 13.57 -4.85
CA ASN A 145 17.16 12.92 -6.16
C ASN A 145 15.81 12.29 -6.53
N ILE A 146 14.71 13.01 -6.24
CA ILE A 146 13.34 12.56 -6.48
C ILE A 146 12.64 13.45 -7.49
N GLN A 147 11.65 12.89 -8.20
CA GLN A 147 10.66 13.66 -8.95
C GLN A 147 9.26 13.24 -8.51
N GLY A 148 8.44 14.23 -8.17
CA GLY A 148 7.06 14.04 -7.78
C GLY A 148 6.10 14.10 -8.97
N LEU A 149 4.99 13.37 -8.87
CA LEU A 149 3.77 13.57 -9.65
C LEU A 149 2.62 13.86 -8.69
N VAL A 150 1.79 14.85 -9.00
CA VAL A 150 0.49 15.06 -8.37
C VAL A 150 -0.60 14.57 -9.31
N MET A 151 -1.57 13.85 -8.75
CA MET A 151 -2.66 13.21 -9.47
C MET A 151 -3.98 13.62 -8.82
N ARG A 152 -4.85 14.24 -9.61
CA ARG A 152 -6.18 14.67 -9.18
C ARG A 152 -7.23 13.83 -9.89
N PRO A 153 -8.17 13.19 -9.18
CA PRO A 153 -9.18 12.36 -9.81
C PRO A 153 -10.02 13.18 -10.80
N LYS A 154 -10.23 12.63 -11.99
CA LYS A 154 -11.23 13.17 -12.93
C LYS A 154 -12.63 12.84 -12.44
N LEU A 155 -13.61 13.64 -12.89
CA LEU A 155 -15.01 13.35 -12.61
C LEU A 155 -15.39 11.96 -13.16
N ASN A 156 -16.08 11.16 -12.36
CA ASN A 156 -16.54 9.81 -12.71
C ASN A 156 -15.43 8.81 -13.08
N ALA A 157 -14.21 9.00 -12.58
CA ALA A 157 -13.05 8.15 -12.88
C ALA A 157 -13.03 6.76 -12.20
N GLY A 158 -14.10 6.37 -11.48
CA GLY A 158 -14.11 5.16 -10.66
C GLY A 158 -13.02 5.18 -9.59
N VAL A 159 -12.80 6.34 -8.98
CA VAL A 159 -11.85 6.57 -7.88
C VAL A 159 -12.68 6.94 -6.66
N ASP A 160 -12.16 6.67 -5.45
CA ASP A 160 -12.80 7.09 -4.20
C ASP A 160 -13.30 8.56 -4.29
N PRO A 161 -14.62 8.81 -4.14
CA PRO A 161 -15.18 10.15 -4.29
C PRO A 161 -14.70 11.12 -3.22
N ASP A 162 -14.17 10.65 -2.08
CA ASP A 162 -13.58 11.50 -1.05
C ASP A 162 -12.10 11.81 -1.33
N LEU A 163 -11.44 11.13 -2.28
CA LEU A 163 -10.06 11.46 -2.63
C LEU A 163 -10.00 12.84 -3.31
N ALA A 164 -9.18 13.74 -2.77
CA ALA A 164 -8.92 15.05 -3.37
C ALA A 164 -7.70 15.01 -4.30
N GLU A 165 -6.56 14.55 -3.79
CA GLU A 165 -5.32 14.44 -4.57
C GLU A 165 -4.33 13.44 -3.97
N ILE A 166 -3.45 12.91 -4.83
CA ILE A 166 -2.34 12.04 -4.46
C ILE A 166 -1.05 12.60 -5.04
N TYR A 167 -0.05 12.75 -4.20
CA TYR A 167 1.35 12.97 -4.55
C TYR A 167 2.10 11.66 -4.48
N VAL A 168 2.91 11.38 -5.48
CA VAL A 168 3.86 10.26 -5.46
C VAL A 168 5.22 10.78 -5.87
N TRP A 169 6.21 10.56 -5.02
CA TRP A 169 7.61 10.87 -5.33
C TRP A 169 8.36 9.61 -5.67
N TYR A 170 9.08 9.67 -6.79
CA TYR A 170 9.86 8.57 -7.32
C TYR A 170 11.35 8.90 -7.19
N ASP A 171 12.15 7.93 -6.78
CA ASP A 171 13.61 8.02 -6.87
C ASP A 171 14.03 8.03 -8.35
N LEU A 172 14.84 9.00 -8.76
CA LEU A 172 15.18 9.18 -10.17
C LEU A 172 16.16 8.13 -10.70
N ALA A 173 16.88 7.42 -9.83
CA ALA A 173 17.81 6.37 -10.24
C ALA A 173 17.08 5.05 -10.55
N THR A 174 16.08 4.71 -9.74
CA THR A 174 15.35 3.43 -9.82
C THR A 174 13.96 3.57 -10.42
N LEU A 175 13.41 4.79 -10.47
CA LEU A 175 12.03 5.11 -10.85
C LEU A 175 10.97 4.46 -9.95
N MET A 176 11.36 4.05 -8.74
CA MET A 176 10.44 3.47 -7.76
C MET A 176 9.80 4.54 -6.87
N PRO A 177 8.53 4.38 -6.47
CA PRO A 177 7.93 5.26 -5.50
C PRO A 177 8.69 5.15 -4.18
N VAL A 178 9.15 6.28 -3.65
CA VAL A 178 9.77 6.39 -2.32
C VAL A 178 8.83 7.02 -1.31
N ALA A 179 7.87 7.81 -1.76
CA ALA A 179 6.86 8.37 -0.88
C ALA A 179 5.54 8.60 -1.60
N VAL A 180 4.46 8.51 -0.83
CA VAL A 180 3.10 8.82 -1.27
C VAL A 180 2.46 9.71 -0.22
N ALA A 181 1.76 10.77 -0.64
CA ALA A 181 0.89 11.54 0.22
C ALA A 181 -0.48 11.65 -0.44
N ALA A 182 -1.53 11.23 0.25
CA ALA A 182 -2.91 11.34 -0.21
C ALA A 182 -3.69 12.23 0.75
N THR A 183 -4.54 13.08 0.20
CA THR A 183 -5.42 13.95 0.97
C THR A 183 -6.86 13.73 0.52
N THR A 184 -7.79 13.63 1.47
CA THR A 184 -9.22 13.57 1.17
C THR A 184 -9.84 14.97 1.09
N LYS A 185 -11.07 15.09 0.56
CA LYS A 185 -11.80 16.36 0.51
C LYS A 185 -12.16 16.86 1.90
N GLY A 186 -12.32 15.94 2.87
CA GLY A 186 -12.45 16.25 4.29
C GLY A 186 -11.15 16.72 4.97
N GLY A 187 -10.01 16.64 4.28
CA GLY A 187 -8.71 17.10 4.77
C GLY A 187 -7.86 16.01 5.43
N ASP A 188 -8.38 14.78 5.58
CA ASP A 188 -7.60 13.66 6.12
C ASP A 188 -6.34 13.47 5.28
N GLN A 189 -5.20 13.34 5.95
CA GLN A 189 -3.92 13.14 5.29
C GLN A 189 -3.38 11.75 5.59
N LYS A 190 -2.88 11.07 4.56
CA LYS A 190 -2.14 9.81 4.67
C LYS A 190 -0.81 9.98 3.98
N ILE A 191 0.27 9.68 4.68
CA ILE A 191 1.63 9.67 4.14
C ILE A 191 2.19 8.27 4.28
N LEU A 192 2.82 7.81 3.21
CA LEU A 192 3.61 6.60 3.19
C LEU A 192 5.04 6.94 2.76
N LEU A 193 6.01 6.39 3.46
CA LEU A 193 7.43 6.46 3.09
C LEU A 193 7.97 5.03 2.96
N LEU A 194 8.61 4.75 1.83
CA LEU A 194 9.28 3.50 1.52
C LEU A 194 10.80 3.71 1.57
N ALA A 195 11.46 3.04 2.50
CA ALA A 195 12.89 3.13 2.72
C ALA A 195 13.58 1.78 2.51
N LYS A 196 14.88 1.80 2.22
CA LYS A 196 15.72 0.60 2.05
C LYS A 196 15.10 -0.41 1.07
N GLN A 197 14.70 0.07 -0.10
CA GLN A 197 14.04 -0.76 -1.09
C GLN A 197 15.02 -1.77 -1.70
N GLU A 198 14.58 -3.02 -1.80
CA GLU A 198 15.28 -4.10 -2.48
C GLU A 198 14.38 -4.65 -3.59
N LEU A 199 14.83 -4.48 -4.83
CA LEU A 199 14.09 -4.89 -6.02
C LEU A 199 14.71 -6.16 -6.60
N ASN A 200 13.86 -7.10 -7.03
CA ASN A 200 14.26 -8.29 -7.76
C ASN A 200 15.32 -9.15 -7.06
N LYS A 201 15.46 -9.00 -5.74
CA LYS A 201 16.27 -9.88 -4.90
C LYS A 201 15.46 -11.09 -4.48
N GLU A 202 16.15 -12.18 -4.17
CA GLU A 202 15.51 -13.32 -3.53
C GLU A 202 14.95 -12.92 -2.16
N LEU A 203 13.70 -13.28 -1.91
CA LEU A 203 13.08 -13.07 -0.61
C LEU A 203 13.55 -14.14 0.37
N ASP A 204 14.01 -13.71 1.54
CA ASP A 204 14.29 -14.62 2.66
C ASP A 204 13.01 -15.28 3.20
N ALA A 205 13.17 -16.28 4.08
CA ALA A 205 12.05 -17.03 4.62
C ALA A 205 11.05 -16.13 5.40
N ALA A 206 11.55 -15.10 6.10
CA ALA A 206 10.71 -14.18 6.86
C ALA A 206 9.83 -13.33 5.93
N ALA A 207 10.42 -12.76 4.86
CA ALA A 207 9.69 -12.00 3.86
C ALA A 207 8.66 -12.87 3.10
N LYS A 208 9.02 -14.11 2.76
CA LYS A 208 8.09 -15.09 2.16
C LYS A 208 6.91 -15.40 3.08
N ALA A 209 7.15 -15.54 4.39
CA ALA A 209 6.10 -15.81 5.36
C ALA A 209 5.05 -14.68 5.46
N LEU A 210 5.45 -13.42 5.24
CA LEU A 210 4.50 -12.29 5.28
C LEU A 210 3.42 -12.40 4.19
N LEU A 211 3.73 -13.03 3.05
CA LEU A 211 2.81 -13.21 1.92
C LEU A 211 1.77 -14.33 2.14
N ALA A 212 1.87 -15.09 3.25
CA ALA A 212 0.94 -16.17 3.52
C ALA A 212 -0.49 -15.67 3.77
N THR A 213 -1.46 -16.26 3.07
CA THR A 213 -2.90 -15.93 3.19
C THR A 213 -3.62 -16.75 4.26
N GLN A 214 -2.94 -17.74 4.84
CA GLN A 214 -3.44 -18.56 5.94
C GLN A 214 -2.71 -18.21 7.24
N PRO A 215 -3.40 -18.17 8.38
CA PRO A 215 -2.74 -18.05 9.67
C PRO A 215 -2.09 -19.40 10.02
N PRO A 216 -1.16 -19.43 11.00
CA PRO A 216 -0.71 -20.67 11.60
C PRO A 216 -1.90 -21.52 12.08
N THR A 217 -1.74 -22.85 12.07
CA THR A 217 -2.81 -23.78 12.48
C THR A 217 -3.27 -23.54 13.92
N ALA A 218 -2.33 -23.21 14.81
CA ALA A 218 -2.59 -22.78 16.19
C ALA A 218 -1.47 -21.85 16.67
N THR A 219 -1.71 -21.12 17.76
CA THR A 219 -0.64 -20.42 18.49
C THR A 219 0.32 -21.41 19.15
N ALA A 220 1.44 -20.92 19.71
CA ALA A 220 2.35 -21.75 20.50
C ALA A 220 1.64 -22.47 21.66
N ASP A 221 0.58 -21.86 22.21
CA ASP A 221 -0.23 -22.40 23.30
C ASP A 221 -1.45 -23.20 22.82
N GLY A 222 -1.56 -23.49 21.52
CA GLY A 222 -2.64 -24.29 20.95
C GLY A 222 -3.96 -23.55 20.71
N VAL A 223 -4.00 -22.22 20.80
CA VAL A 223 -5.20 -21.43 20.54
C VAL A 223 -5.48 -21.36 19.04
N ALA A 224 -6.70 -21.72 18.64
CA ALA A 224 -7.11 -21.65 17.24
C ALA A 224 -7.40 -20.20 16.83
N TRP A 225 -7.08 -19.87 15.58
CA TRP A 225 -7.41 -18.57 15.00
C TRP A 225 -8.89 -18.48 14.64
N ARG A 226 -9.55 -17.39 15.05
CA ARG A 226 -10.89 -17.05 14.57
C ARG A 226 -10.80 -16.59 13.12
N ARG A 227 -11.67 -17.13 12.27
CA ARG A 227 -11.75 -16.76 10.85
C ARG A 227 -13.10 -16.13 10.54
N ASP A 228 -13.07 -14.94 9.96
CA ASP A 228 -14.24 -14.22 9.43
C ASP A 228 -14.06 -14.07 7.92
N VAL A 229 -14.85 -14.80 7.14
CA VAL A 229 -14.78 -14.80 5.67
C VAL A 229 -15.98 -14.02 5.13
N ARG A 230 -15.69 -12.99 4.34
CA ARG A 230 -16.68 -12.08 3.77
C ARG A 230 -16.59 -12.14 2.24
N PRO A 231 -17.43 -12.96 1.60
CA PRO A 231 -17.51 -13.04 0.14
C PRO A 231 -17.92 -11.71 -0.48
N TYR A 232 -17.66 -11.56 -1.78
CA TYR A 232 -18.00 -10.36 -2.52
C TYR A 232 -19.51 -10.14 -2.46
N LYS A 233 -19.90 -8.91 -2.15
CA LYS A 233 -21.29 -8.46 -2.23
C LYS A 233 -21.35 -7.34 -3.26
N PRO A 234 -22.09 -7.52 -4.37
CA PRO A 234 -22.31 -6.43 -5.30
C PRO A 234 -22.95 -5.27 -4.54
N THR A 235 -22.41 -4.06 -4.72
CA THR A 235 -23.09 -2.85 -4.28
C THR A 235 -24.40 -2.72 -5.07
N PRO A 236 -25.55 -2.50 -4.40
CA PRO A 236 -26.84 -2.35 -5.08
C PRO A 236 -26.90 -1.13 -6.00
#